data_AF-A0ABD3ZAG5-F1
#
_entry.id   AF-A0ABD3ZAG5-F1
#
_cell.length_a   1.000
_cell.length_b   1.000
_cell.length_c   1.000
_cell.angle_alpha   90.00
_cell.angle_beta   90.00
_cell.angle_gamma   90.00
#
_symmetry.space_group_name_H-M   'P 1'
#
loop_
_entity.id
_entity.type
_entity.pdbx_description
1 polymer ?
#
loop_
_entity_poly.entity_id
_entity_poly.type
_entity_poly.pdbx_seq_one_letter_code
_entity_poly.pdbx_strand_id
1 'polypeptide(L)'
;LNPPKWTVIEVKSENSAWHSYITHVQGHVYKLTFDSTGKLIDTAYVNYEPSDDTRWSPLKSFKYNKGTAEKQVRDAINNEKEAVKDAVKFTADFYKEVFKVYGEKAEKLAKLLADQAKGKKIRNVEDALKSYEKHKANINKKINAKDREAIAKALESMDVGKAAKNIAKFSKGLGWVGPAIDITDWFTELYKAVKTDNWRSLYVKTETIAVGLAATHVTALAFSAVLGGPIGILGYGLIMAGVGALVNETIVDEANKFIGL
;
A
#
# COMPACT_ATOMS: atom_id res chain seq x y z
N LEU A 1 1.57 -29.77 -16.18
CA LEU A 1 1.06 -28.83 -15.16
C LEU A 1 2.25 -28.38 -14.32
N ASN A 2 2.64 -27.11 -14.37
CA ASN A 2 3.65 -26.61 -13.42
C ASN A 2 3.05 -26.74 -12.01
N PRO A 3 3.76 -27.36 -11.04
CA PRO A 3 3.27 -27.41 -9.68
C PRO A 3 3.03 -25.97 -9.19
N PRO A 4 1.95 -25.71 -8.42
CA PRO A 4 1.72 -24.39 -7.86
C PRO A 4 2.98 -23.91 -7.12
N LYS A 5 3.46 -22.71 -7.44
CA LYS A 5 4.53 -22.05 -6.69
C LYS A 5 3.99 -21.72 -5.30
N TRP A 6 4.15 -22.64 -4.35
CA TRP A 6 3.85 -22.38 -2.95
C TRP A 6 4.83 -21.35 -2.41
N THR A 7 4.32 -20.19 -2.01
CA THR A 7 5.07 -19.17 -1.29
C THR A 7 5.13 -19.51 0.18
N VAL A 8 6.24 -19.17 0.86
CA VAL A 8 6.32 -19.25 2.33
C VAL A 8 5.23 -18.37 2.92
N ILE A 9 4.44 -18.91 3.85
CA ILE A 9 3.34 -18.20 4.50
C ILE A 9 3.73 -17.91 5.95
N GLU A 10 3.73 -16.65 6.35
CA GLU A 10 3.84 -16.29 7.77
C GLU A 10 2.48 -16.54 8.45
N VAL A 11 2.50 -17.32 9.53
CA VAL A 11 1.36 -17.55 10.40
C VAL A 11 1.50 -16.60 11.59
N LYS A 12 0.79 -15.47 11.53
CA LYS A 12 0.81 -14.47 12.59
C LYS A 12 -0.13 -14.87 13.72
N SER A 13 0.40 -14.86 14.95
CA SER A 13 -0.38 -14.80 16.18
C SER A 13 -0.20 -13.40 16.74
N GLU A 14 -1.27 -12.61 16.85
CA GLU A 14 -1.22 -11.17 17.14
C GLU A 14 -0.54 -10.79 18.48
N ASN A 15 -0.25 -11.76 19.36
CA ASN A 15 0.44 -11.55 20.63
C ASN A 15 1.56 -12.58 20.92
N SER A 16 2.11 -13.26 19.91
CA SER A 16 3.19 -14.23 20.15
C SER A 16 4.56 -13.56 20.06
N ALA A 17 5.45 -13.88 21.00
CA ALA A 17 6.88 -13.55 20.90
C ALA A 17 7.60 -14.30 19.77
N TRP A 18 6.87 -15.15 19.02
CA TRP A 18 7.40 -16.06 18.02
C TRP A 18 6.73 -15.85 16.67
N HIS A 19 7.50 -15.99 15.60
CA HIS A 19 7.03 -15.97 14.22
C HIS A 19 7.06 -17.38 13.65
N SER A 20 5.91 -17.87 13.20
CA SER A 20 5.79 -19.18 12.55
C SER A 20 5.66 -19.01 11.04
N TYR A 21 6.32 -19.87 10.29
CA TYR A 21 6.27 -19.88 8.83
C TYR A 21 5.94 -21.29 8.33
N ILE A 22 5.07 -21.37 7.34
CA ILE A 22 4.75 -22.61 6.64
C ILE A 22 5.44 -22.60 5.28
N THR A 23 6.14 -23.69 4.97
CA THR A 23 6.78 -23.90 3.67
C THR A 23 6.57 -25.32 3.17
N HIS A 24 6.68 -25.51 1.87
CA HIS A 24 6.57 -26.81 1.22
C HIS A 24 7.86 -27.17 0.48
N VAL A 25 8.40 -28.35 0.75
CA VAL A 25 9.63 -28.87 0.13
C VAL A 25 9.38 -30.30 -0.33
N GLN A 26 9.45 -30.59 -1.64
CA GLN A 26 9.37 -31.95 -2.18
C GLN A 26 8.18 -32.81 -1.64
N GLY A 27 6.98 -32.25 -1.56
CA GLY A 27 5.79 -32.97 -1.04
C GLY A 27 5.55 -32.81 0.47
N HIS A 28 6.44 -32.10 1.17
CA HIS A 28 6.49 -32.04 2.63
C HIS A 28 6.18 -30.64 3.12
N VAL A 29 5.18 -30.49 4.00
CA VAL A 29 4.85 -29.20 4.62
C VAL A 29 5.53 -29.08 5.98
N TYR A 30 6.33 -28.03 6.14
CA TYR A 30 7.04 -27.71 7.37
C TYR A 30 6.48 -26.44 7.98
N LYS A 31 6.37 -26.43 9.31
CA LYS A 31 6.19 -25.22 10.12
C LYS A 31 7.50 -24.93 10.84
N LEU A 32 8.05 -23.75 10.62
CA LEU A 32 9.28 -23.29 11.28
C LEU A 32 8.95 -22.12 12.19
N THR A 33 9.35 -22.20 13.45
CA THR A 33 9.08 -21.17 14.45
C THR A 33 10.38 -20.50 14.85
N PHE A 34 10.41 -19.18 14.77
CA PHE A 34 11.54 -18.34 15.15
C PHE A 34 11.17 -17.47 16.35
N ASP A 35 12.12 -17.21 17.23
CA ASP A 35 11.95 -16.19 18.27
C ASP A 35 12.06 -14.76 17.68
N SER A 36 11.84 -13.75 18.53
CA SER A 36 11.94 -12.34 18.16
C SER A 36 13.32 -11.89 17.67
N THR A 37 14.38 -12.66 17.95
CA THR A 37 15.74 -12.40 17.46
C THR A 37 16.01 -13.02 16.09
N GLY A 38 15.10 -13.86 15.59
CA GLY A 38 15.25 -14.59 14.33
C GLY A 38 16.00 -15.92 14.48
N LYS A 39 16.18 -16.42 15.71
CA LYS A 39 16.73 -17.75 15.97
C LYS A 39 15.63 -18.78 15.77
N LEU A 40 15.92 -19.85 15.04
CA LEU A 40 15.00 -20.98 14.89
C LEU A 40 14.89 -21.71 16.23
N ILE A 41 13.67 -21.81 16.75
CA ILE A 41 13.37 -22.45 18.04
C ILE A 41 12.61 -23.76 17.88
N ASP A 42 11.85 -23.93 16.78
CA ASP A 42 11.11 -25.16 16.52
C ASP A 42 10.96 -25.44 15.01
N THR A 43 10.85 -26.71 14.66
CA THR A 43 10.48 -27.17 13.32
C THR A 43 9.54 -28.34 13.44
N ALA A 44 8.30 -28.14 13.00
CA ALA A 44 7.27 -29.16 12.96
C ALA A 44 6.95 -29.57 11.52
N TYR A 45 6.40 -30.78 11.38
CA TYR A 45 5.87 -31.29 10.12
C TYR A 45 4.34 -31.20 10.17
N VAL A 46 3.71 -30.57 9.16
CA VAL A 46 2.30 -30.17 9.21
C VAL A 46 1.37 -31.15 8.48
N ASN A 47 1.85 -31.80 7.42
CA ASN A 47 1.03 -32.69 6.59
C ASN A 47 1.26 -34.15 6.98
N TYR A 48 0.61 -34.62 8.04
CA TYR A 48 0.62 -36.05 8.39
C TYR A 48 -0.60 -36.74 7.76
N GLU A 49 -0.38 -37.57 6.73
CA GLU A 49 -1.33 -38.59 6.25
C GLU A 49 -0.70 -40.00 6.43
N PRO A 50 -1.50 -41.07 6.65
CA PRO A 50 -1.08 -42.23 7.43
C PRO A 50 -0.36 -43.33 6.64
N SER A 51 0.91 -43.57 7.01
CA SER A 51 1.61 -44.86 7.25
C SER A 51 1.59 -46.07 6.30
N ASP A 52 0.89 -46.10 5.17
CA ASP A 52 0.80 -47.32 4.34
C ASP A 52 1.89 -47.50 3.26
N ASP A 53 2.69 -46.46 2.95
CA ASP A 53 3.91 -46.62 2.15
C ASP A 53 5.15 -46.88 3.02
N THR A 54 5.43 -48.15 3.29
CA THR A 54 6.57 -48.62 4.08
C THR A 54 7.93 -48.50 3.35
N ARG A 55 7.95 -48.12 2.07
CA ARG A 55 9.20 -47.93 1.30
C ARG A 55 9.85 -46.56 1.55
N TRP A 56 9.13 -45.65 2.21
CA TRP A 56 9.56 -44.27 2.42
C TRP A 56 9.38 -43.87 3.88
N SER A 57 10.47 -43.65 4.62
CA SER A 57 10.40 -43.29 6.05
C SER A 57 10.24 -41.76 6.24
N PRO A 58 9.09 -41.27 6.74
CA PRO A 58 8.83 -39.84 6.91
C PRO A 58 9.80 -39.14 7.88
N LEU A 59 10.36 -39.89 8.85
CA LEU A 59 11.35 -39.36 9.79
C LEU A 59 12.72 -39.12 9.14
N LYS A 60 13.12 -39.95 8.17
CA LYS A 60 14.41 -39.79 7.46
C LYS A 60 14.35 -38.59 6.53
N SER A 61 13.26 -38.45 5.79
CA SER A 61 13.02 -37.32 4.90
C SER A 61 12.79 -36.01 5.64
N PHE A 62 12.12 -36.03 6.79
CA PHE A 62 12.01 -34.89 7.69
C PHE A 62 13.39 -34.32 8.04
N LYS A 63 14.34 -35.19 8.45
CA LYS A 63 15.72 -34.78 8.73
C LYS A 63 16.45 -34.24 7.50
N TYR A 64 16.28 -34.88 6.34
CA TYR A 64 16.96 -34.50 5.09
C TYR A 64 16.51 -33.13 4.56
N ASN A 65 15.21 -32.86 4.57
CA ASN A 65 14.64 -31.64 3.98
C ASN A 65 14.47 -30.47 4.97
N LYS A 66 14.71 -30.68 6.27
CA LYS A 66 14.68 -29.62 7.28
C LYS A 66 15.58 -28.44 6.93
N GLY A 67 16.83 -28.69 6.52
CA GLY A 67 17.77 -27.63 6.16
C GLY A 67 17.32 -26.83 4.94
N THR A 68 16.74 -27.50 3.94
CA THR A 68 16.15 -26.84 2.76
C THR A 68 14.94 -25.99 3.14
N ALA A 69 14.06 -26.51 4.01
CA ALA A 69 12.91 -25.78 4.50
C ALA A 69 13.31 -24.53 5.29
N GLU A 70 14.31 -24.65 6.17
CA GLU A 70 14.89 -23.52 6.90
C GLU A 70 15.49 -22.48 5.96
N LYS A 71 16.30 -22.91 4.99
CA LYS A 71 16.86 -22.01 3.99
C LYS A 71 15.78 -21.26 3.22
N GLN A 72 14.73 -21.95 2.75
CA GLN A 72 13.63 -21.33 2.01
C GLN A 72 12.87 -20.30 2.84
N VAL A 73 12.63 -20.57 4.13
CA VAL A 73 12.00 -19.60 5.03
C VAL A 73 12.93 -18.40 5.31
N ARG A 74 14.23 -18.63 5.55
CA ARG A 74 15.20 -17.55 5.77
C ARG A 74 15.34 -16.67 4.52
N ASP A 75 15.41 -17.28 3.34
CA ASP A 75 15.45 -16.57 2.06
C ASP A 75 14.17 -15.72 1.89
N ALA A 76 12.98 -16.26 2.22
CA ALA A 76 11.73 -15.51 2.18
C ALA A 76 11.69 -14.32 3.17
N ILE A 77 12.13 -14.52 4.42
CA ILE A 77 12.23 -13.46 5.43
C ILE A 77 13.19 -12.36 4.96
N ASN A 78 14.36 -12.74 4.44
CA ASN A 78 15.36 -11.78 3.96
C ASN A 78 14.85 -11.02 2.74
N ASN A 79 14.23 -11.71 1.78
CA ASN A 79 13.62 -11.07 0.60
C ASN A 79 12.52 -10.08 0.99
N GLU A 80 11.68 -10.42 1.98
CA GLU A 80 10.65 -9.50 2.46
C GLU A 80 11.26 -8.29 3.19
N LYS A 81 12.31 -8.49 4.00
CA LYS A 81 13.06 -7.38 4.63
C LYS A 81 13.66 -6.44 3.60
N GLU A 82 14.32 -6.96 2.55
CA GLU A 82 14.86 -6.14 1.48
C GLU A 82 13.74 -5.42 0.69
N ALA A 83 12.63 -6.11 0.40
CA ALA A 83 11.48 -5.48 -0.25
C ALA A 83 10.88 -4.33 0.60
N VAL A 84 10.85 -4.46 1.93
CA VAL A 84 10.43 -3.37 2.84
C VAL A 84 11.44 -2.23 2.81
N LYS A 85 12.75 -2.51 2.88
CA LYS A 85 13.78 -1.47 2.80
C LYS A 85 13.70 -0.69 1.49
N ASP A 86 13.55 -1.40 0.37
CA ASP A 86 13.40 -0.80 -0.95
C ASP A 86 12.13 0.04 -1.04
N ALA A 87 11.02 -0.43 -0.48
CA ALA A 87 9.76 0.32 -0.42
C ALA A 87 9.89 1.59 0.43
N VAL A 88 10.55 1.52 1.58
CA VAL A 88 10.82 2.69 2.45
C VAL A 88 11.71 3.70 1.73
N LYS A 89 12.78 3.22 1.07
CA LYS A 89 13.66 4.07 0.26
C LYS A 89 12.89 4.73 -0.88
N PHE A 90 12.05 3.97 -1.59
CA PHE A 90 11.21 4.50 -2.66
C PHE A 90 10.29 5.62 -2.18
N THR A 91 9.64 5.45 -1.02
CA THR A 91 8.82 6.51 -0.40
C THR A 91 9.66 7.74 0.00
N ALA A 92 10.86 7.53 0.54
CA ALA A 92 11.77 8.63 0.88
C ALA A 92 12.26 9.40 -0.35
N ASP A 93 12.58 8.68 -1.44
CA ASP A 93 13.00 9.29 -2.70
C ASP A 93 11.84 10.03 -3.39
N PHE A 94 10.61 9.56 -3.26
CA PHE A 94 9.42 10.30 -3.67
C PHE A 94 9.33 11.66 -2.96
N TYR A 95 9.54 11.74 -1.64
CA TYR A 95 9.52 13.03 -0.94
C TYR A 95 10.62 13.98 -1.44
N LYS A 96 11.82 13.48 -1.72
CA LYS A 96 12.90 14.28 -2.31
C LYS A 96 12.53 14.80 -3.69
N GLU A 97 11.87 13.99 -4.52
CA GLU A 97 11.42 14.43 -5.84
C GLU A 97 10.30 15.48 -5.73
N VAL A 98 9.35 15.30 -4.81
CA VAL A 98 8.34 16.31 -4.51
C VAL A 98 8.98 17.64 -4.07
N PHE A 99 9.99 17.58 -3.19
CA PHE A 99 10.76 18.77 -2.81
C PHE A 99 11.42 19.45 -4.02
N LYS A 100 12.08 18.67 -4.86
CA LYS A 100 12.80 19.17 -6.03
C LYS A 100 11.86 19.82 -7.05
N VAL A 101 10.68 19.24 -7.28
CA VAL A 101 9.74 19.68 -8.31
C VAL A 101 8.79 20.77 -7.80
N TYR A 102 8.33 20.67 -6.56
CA TYR A 102 7.27 21.54 -6.00
C TYR A 102 7.67 22.32 -4.74
N GLY A 103 8.88 22.11 -4.23
CA GLY A 103 9.44 22.83 -3.09
C GLY A 103 9.07 22.26 -1.72
N GLU A 104 9.60 22.91 -0.68
CA GLU A 104 9.52 22.47 0.72
C GLU A 104 8.09 22.26 1.23
N LYS A 105 7.17 23.17 0.86
CA LYS A 105 5.78 23.09 1.34
C LYS A 105 5.05 21.87 0.77
N ALA A 106 5.35 21.49 -0.47
CA ALA A 106 4.82 20.28 -1.07
C ALA A 106 5.35 19.04 -0.36
N GLU A 107 6.66 18.97 -0.10
CA GLU A 107 7.26 17.85 0.63
C GLU A 107 6.65 17.69 2.02
N LYS A 108 6.49 18.79 2.76
CA LYS A 108 5.83 18.80 4.08
C LYS A 108 4.40 18.29 4.01
N LEU A 109 3.62 18.69 2.99
CA LEU A 109 2.26 18.22 2.79
C LEU A 109 2.21 16.70 2.51
N ALA A 110 3.14 16.17 1.70
CA ALA A 110 3.24 14.74 1.44
C ALA A 110 3.55 13.95 2.72
N LYS A 111 4.56 14.39 3.48
CA LYS A 111 4.90 13.76 4.77
C LYS A 111 3.75 13.83 5.77
N LEU A 112 3.08 14.98 5.86
CA LEU A 112 1.92 15.15 6.73
C LEU A 112 0.80 14.16 6.41
N LEU A 113 0.50 13.94 5.11
CA LEU A 113 -0.51 12.96 4.71
C LEU A 113 -0.11 11.53 5.12
N ALA A 114 1.16 11.15 4.96
CA ALA A 114 1.66 9.85 5.40
C ALA A 114 1.60 9.67 6.92
N ASP A 115 2.03 10.68 7.67
CA ASP A 115 2.04 10.65 9.13
C ASP A 115 0.62 10.57 9.71
N GLN A 116 -0.30 11.36 9.15
CA GLN A 116 -1.70 11.36 9.59
C GLN A 116 -2.44 10.08 9.24
N ALA A 117 -1.99 9.33 8.24
CA ALA A 117 -2.57 8.07 7.83
C ALA A 117 -2.14 6.87 8.71
N LYS A 118 -0.98 6.96 9.36
CA LYS A 118 -0.37 5.85 10.09
C LYS A 118 -1.29 5.31 11.19
N GLY A 119 -1.61 4.02 11.12
CA GLY A 119 -2.45 3.33 12.10
C GLY A 119 -3.94 3.73 12.10
N LYS A 120 -4.38 4.56 11.15
CA LYS A 120 -5.77 5.01 11.05
C LYS A 120 -6.54 4.29 9.95
N LYS A 121 -7.85 4.24 10.12
CA LYS A 121 -8.81 3.91 9.06
C LYS A 121 -9.18 5.20 8.31
N ILE A 122 -9.74 5.05 7.12
CA ILE A 122 -10.30 6.19 6.39
C ILE A 122 -11.48 6.79 7.15
N ARG A 123 -11.74 8.08 6.92
CA ARG A 123 -12.93 8.78 7.43
C ARG A 123 -14.15 8.37 6.62
N ASN A 124 -15.33 8.53 7.23
CA ASN A 124 -16.59 8.33 6.51
C ASN A 124 -16.77 9.40 5.40
N VAL A 125 -17.61 9.08 4.43
CA VAL A 125 -17.84 9.91 3.24
C VAL A 125 -18.31 11.33 3.59
N GLU A 126 -19.23 11.47 4.55
CA GLU A 126 -19.81 12.78 4.89
C GLU A 126 -18.78 13.70 5.55
N ASP A 127 -17.94 13.16 6.43
CA ASP A 127 -16.86 13.91 7.07
C ASP A 127 -15.79 14.33 6.06
N ALA A 128 -15.43 13.44 5.12
CA ALA A 128 -14.49 13.77 4.04
C ALA A 128 -15.07 14.86 3.11
N LEU A 129 -16.35 14.76 2.73
CA LEU A 129 -17.03 15.80 1.94
C LEU A 129 -17.02 17.13 2.67
N LYS A 130 -17.42 17.15 3.94
CA LYS A 130 -17.47 18.37 4.74
C LYS A 130 -16.11 19.06 4.81
N SER A 131 -15.02 18.30 4.99
CA SER A 131 -13.67 18.86 5.00
C SER A 131 -13.26 19.46 3.66
N TYR A 132 -13.57 18.80 2.53
CA TYR A 132 -13.26 19.34 1.20
C TYR A 132 -14.11 20.58 0.87
N GLU A 133 -15.42 20.51 1.11
CA GLU A 133 -16.38 21.59 0.81
C GLU A 133 -16.04 22.88 1.58
N LYS A 134 -15.49 22.79 2.79
CA LYS A 134 -14.98 23.94 3.58
C LYS A 134 -14.05 24.85 2.77
N HIS A 135 -13.23 24.28 1.89
CA HIS A 135 -12.23 25.03 1.10
C HIS A 135 -12.48 25.04 -0.40
N LYS A 136 -13.52 24.35 -0.88
CA LYS A 136 -13.85 24.22 -2.30
C LYS A 136 -13.90 25.55 -3.04
N ALA A 137 -14.53 26.56 -2.44
CA ALA A 137 -14.59 27.90 -3.04
C ALA A 137 -13.20 28.53 -3.25
N ASN A 138 -12.26 28.32 -2.33
CA ASN A 138 -10.90 28.85 -2.44
C ASN A 138 -10.07 28.06 -3.45
N ILE A 139 -10.20 26.74 -3.44
CA ILE A 139 -9.56 25.85 -4.42
C ILE A 139 -10.03 26.21 -5.84
N ASN A 140 -11.33 26.40 -6.05
CA ASN A 140 -11.93 26.75 -7.34
C ASN A 140 -11.56 28.14 -7.86
N LYS A 141 -11.21 29.07 -6.97
CA LYS A 141 -10.66 30.38 -7.39
C LYS A 141 -9.27 30.24 -8.02
N LYS A 142 -8.50 29.24 -7.62
CA LYS A 142 -7.10 29.04 -8.06
C LYS A 142 -6.97 28.02 -9.17
N ILE A 143 -7.87 27.04 -9.24
CA ILE A 143 -7.86 25.97 -10.23
C ILE A 143 -9.08 26.12 -11.13
N ASN A 144 -8.88 26.68 -12.32
CA ASN A 144 -9.95 26.93 -13.26
C ASN A 144 -10.32 25.67 -14.08
N ALA A 145 -11.31 25.77 -14.95
CA ALA A 145 -11.79 24.66 -15.77
C ALA A 145 -10.70 24.07 -16.68
N LYS A 146 -9.82 24.91 -17.25
CA LYS A 146 -8.72 24.47 -18.13
C LYS A 146 -7.66 23.70 -17.34
N ASP A 147 -7.33 24.17 -16.12
CA ASP A 147 -6.41 23.48 -15.23
C ASP A 147 -6.98 22.10 -14.86
N ARG A 148 -8.27 22.03 -14.48
CA ARG A 148 -8.96 20.76 -14.18
C ARG A 148 -8.95 19.80 -15.36
N GLU A 149 -9.20 20.30 -16.57
CA GLU A 149 -9.16 19.47 -17.77
C GLU A 149 -7.75 18.93 -18.04
N ALA A 150 -6.70 19.75 -17.84
CA ALA A 150 -5.32 19.32 -18.00
C ALA A 150 -4.92 18.25 -16.98
N ILE A 151 -5.26 18.47 -15.70
CA ILE A 151 -4.99 17.51 -14.62
C ILE A 151 -5.77 16.21 -14.87
N ALA A 152 -7.04 16.30 -15.27
CA ALA A 152 -7.86 15.15 -15.61
C ALA A 152 -7.25 14.35 -16.78
N LYS A 153 -6.83 15.00 -17.87
CA LYS A 153 -6.17 14.31 -18.99
C LYS A 153 -4.86 13.62 -18.58
N ALA A 154 -4.09 14.23 -17.67
CA ALA A 154 -2.89 13.61 -17.13
C ALA A 154 -3.21 12.35 -16.31
N LEU A 155 -4.31 12.35 -15.55
CA LEU A 155 -4.79 11.15 -14.83
C LEU A 155 -5.37 10.08 -15.76
N GLU A 156 -6.12 10.50 -16.80
CA GLU A 156 -6.74 9.60 -17.79
C GLU A 156 -5.69 8.86 -18.64
N SER A 157 -4.57 9.52 -18.93
CA SER A 157 -3.44 8.94 -19.70
C SER A 157 -2.45 8.14 -18.86
N MET A 158 -2.70 8.00 -17.55
CA MET A 158 -1.79 7.31 -16.64
C MET A 158 -1.76 5.80 -16.91
N ASP A 159 -0.56 5.22 -16.87
CA ASP A 159 -0.37 3.77 -16.90
C ASP A 159 -0.79 3.15 -15.56
N VAL A 160 -2.02 2.64 -15.49
CA VAL A 160 -2.60 2.02 -14.29
C VAL A 160 -1.78 0.81 -13.82
N GLY A 161 -1.11 0.09 -14.73
CA GLY A 161 -0.22 -1.02 -14.38
C GLY A 161 1.04 -0.56 -13.64
N LYS A 162 1.64 0.57 -14.06
CA LYS A 162 2.72 1.23 -13.30
C LYS A 162 2.21 1.82 -11.99
N ALA A 163 1.03 2.44 -11.98
CA ALA A 163 0.42 2.96 -10.76
C ALA A 163 0.22 1.84 -9.72
N ALA A 164 -0.30 0.67 -10.10
CA ALA A 164 -0.44 -0.48 -9.21
C ALA A 164 0.88 -0.91 -8.56
N LYS A 165 1.97 -0.93 -9.33
CA LYS A 165 3.32 -1.25 -8.82
C LYS A 165 3.81 -0.19 -7.83
N ASN A 166 3.56 1.09 -8.11
CA ASN A 166 3.90 2.18 -7.19
C ASN A 166 3.06 2.11 -5.91
N ILE A 167 1.77 1.81 -6.00
CA ILE A 167 0.87 1.64 -4.84
C ILE A 167 1.37 0.51 -3.95
N ALA A 168 1.77 -0.62 -4.52
CA ALA A 168 2.32 -1.73 -3.73
C ALA A 168 3.59 -1.31 -2.96
N LYS A 169 4.49 -0.58 -3.62
CA LYS A 169 5.71 -0.03 -2.98
C LYS A 169 5.38 0.99 -1.91
N PHE A 170 4.56 1.99 -2.20
CA PHE A 170 4.16 3.00 -1.23
C PHE A 170 3.43 2.39 -0.05
N SER A 171 2.46 1.50 -0.29
CA SER A 171 1.71 0.84 0.78
C SER A 171 2.65 0.09 1.73
N LYS A 172 3.58 -0.70 1.18
CA LYS A 172 4.60 -1.40 1.97
C LYS A 172 5.51 -0.42 2.72
N GLY A 173 5.99 0.63 2.05
CA GLY A 173 6.86 1.64 2.65
C GLY A 173 6.16 2.48 3.74
N LEU A 174 4.83 2.59 3.67
CA LEU A 174 3.98 3.25 4.66
C LEU A 174 3.48 2.27 5.74
N GLY A 175 3.88 0.99 5.68
CA GLY A 175 3.58 -0.02 6.70
C GLY A 175 2.24 -0.72 6.55
N TRP A 176 1.58 -0.62 5.38
CA TRP A 176 0.40 -1.44 5.08
C TRP A 176 0.80 -2.77 4.45
N VAL A 177 0.23 -3.84 4.99
CA VAL A 177 0.39 -5.21 4.50
C VAL A 177 -1.03 -5.77 4.31
N GLY A 178 -1.49 -5.82 3.07
CA GLY A 178 -2.82 -6.32 2.72
C GLY A 178 -2.87 -6.85 1.27
N PRO A 179 -4.01 -7.41 0.85
CA PRO A 179 -4.16 -8.01 -0.47
C PRO A 179 -4.09 -6.95 -1.58
N ALA A 180 -3.71 -7.35 -2.79
CA ALA A 180 -3.82 -6.45 -3.94
C ALA A 180 -5.29 -6.07 -4.19
N ILE A 181 -5.53 -4.82 -4.55
CA ILE A 181 -6.87 -4.27 -4.84
C ILE A 181 -6.91 -3.83 -6.30
N ASP A 182 -8.04 -4.06 -6.97
CA ASP A 182 -8.29 -3.46 -8.27
C ASP A 182 -8.59 -1.97 -8.11
N ILE A 183 -7.70 -1.15 -8.65
CA ILE A 183 -7.67 0.30 -8.53
C ILE A 183 -8.22 1.01 -9.77
N THR A 184 -8.58 0.28 -10.81
CA THR A 184 -8.93 0.84 -12.12
C THR A 184 -10.15 1.78 -12.02
N ASP A 185 -11.20 1.31 -11.36
CA ASP A 185 -12.38 2.12 -11.07
C ASP A 185 -12.06 3.30 -10.17
N TRP A 186 -11.15 3.13 -9.21
CA TRP A 186 -10.78 4.20 -8.28
C TRP A 186 -10.10 5.36 -9.03
N PHE A 187 -9.18 5.06 -9.95
CA PHE A 187 -8.56 6.08 -10.80
C PHE A 187 -9.55 6.73 -11.77
N THR A 188 -10.52 5.97 -12.27
CA THR A 188 -11.62 6.49 -13.09
C THR A 188 -12.46 7.50 -12.31
N GLU A 189 -12.79 7.20 -11.05
CA GLU A 189 -13.52 8.14 -10.19
C GLU A 189 -12.67 9.33 -9.74
N LEU A 190 -11.35 9.15 -9.56
CA LEU A 190 -10.44 10.27 -9.27
C LEU A 190 -10.39 11.25 -10.45
N TYR A 191 -10.26 10.72 -11.67
CA TYR A 191 -10.34 11.49 -12.90
C TYR A 191 -11.64 12.31 -12.97
N LYS A 192 -12.80 11.66 -12.75
CA LYS A 192 -14.10 12.33 -12.77
C LYS A 192 -14.19 13.40 -11.69
N ALA A 193 -13.73 13.12 -10.47
CA ALA A 193 -13.74 14.07 -9.36
C ALA A 193 -12.90 15.32 -9.68
N VAL A 194 -11.71 15.16 -10.24
CA VAL A 194 -10.87 16.28 -10.67
C VAL A 194 -11.54 17.09 -11.78
N LYS A 195 -12.06 16.41 -12.81
CA LYS A 195 -12.67 17.04 -13.98
C LYS A 195 -13.94 17.84 -13.64
N THR A 196 -14.78 17.28 -12.77
CA THR A 196 -16.13 17.81 -12.48
C THR A 196 -16.26 18.51 -11.14
N ASP A 197 -15.21 18.47 -10.31
CA ASP A 197 -15.23 18.92 -8.91
C ASP A 197 -16.31 18.25 -8.04
N ASN A 198 -16.69 17.01 -8.40
CA ASN A 198 -17.60 16.18 -7.62
C ASN A 198 -16.86 14.99 -7.00
N TRP A 199 -16.51 15.14 -5.72
CA TRP A 199 -15.69 14.17 -4.97
C TRP A 199 -16.49 13.05 -4.32
N ARG A 200 -17.82 13.17 -4.25
CA ARG A 200 -18.66 12.19 -3.53
C ARG A 200 -18.52 10.79 -4.10
N SER A 201 -18.51 10.66 -5.43
CA SER A 201 -18.37 9.36 -6.10
C SER A 201 -17.04 8.67 -5.76
N LEU A 202 -15.93 9.42 -5.77
CA LEU A 202 -14.62 8.91 -5.36
C LEU A 202 -14.61 8.46 -3.91
N TYR A 203 -15.23 9.22 -3.00
CA TYR A 203 -15.24 8.87 -1.58
C TYR A 203 -16.07 7.62 -1.31
N VAL A 204 -17.24 7.50 -1.94
CA VAL A 204 -18.06 6.28 -1.88
C VAL A 204 -17.29 5.09 -2.46
N LYS A 205 -16.64 5.25 -3.62
CA LYS A 205 -15.81 4.18 -4.18
C LYS A 205 -14.68 3.79 -3.24
N THR A 206 -14.03 4.76 -2.59
CA THR A 206 -12.99 4.49 -1.61
C THR A 206 -13.54 3.70 -0.43
N GLU A 207 -14.71 4.06 0.11
CA GLU A 207 -15.38 3.32 1.18
C GLU A 207 -15.69 1.87 0.77
N THR A 208 -16.16 1.64 -0.47
CA THR A 208 -16.45 0.28 -0.97
C THR A 208 -15.21 -0.62 -1.02
N ILE A 209 -14.04 -0.06 -1.39
CA ILE A 209 -12.78 -0.81 -1.38
C ILE A 209 -12.12 -0.80 0.01
N ALA A 210 -12.64 -0.02 0.96
CA ALA A 210 -12.04 0.21 2.27
C ALA A 210 -12.51 -0.72 3.39
N VAL A 211 -13.36 -1.71 3.11
CA VAL A 211 -13.57 -2.85 4.02
C VAL A 211 -12.22 -3.58 4.17
N GLY A 212 -11.35 -3.10 5.05
CA GLY A 212 -9.98 -3.55 5.26
C GLY A 212 -8.86 -2.59 4.86
N LEU A 213 -9.13 -1.40 4.30
CA LEU A 213 -8.07 -0.44 3.97
C LEU A 213 -7.70 0.45 5.13
N ALA A 214 -6.40 0.49 5.42
CA ALA A 214 -5.82 1.53 6.25
C ALA A 214 -5.72 2.83 5.43
N ALA A 215 -5.79 3.97 6.11
CA ALA A 215 -5.58 5.28 5.50
C ALA A 215 -4.23 5.36 4.76
N THR A 216 -3.23 4.56 5.18
CA THR A 216 -1.92 4.46 4.51
C THR A 216 -2.01 3.95 3.07
N HIS A 217 -2.98 3.09 2.75
CA HIS A 217 -3.21 2.65 1.37
C HIS A 217 -3.84 3.77 0.53
N VAL A 218 -4.74 4.58 1.12
CA VAL A 218 -5.29 5.76 0.46
C VAL A 218 -4.21 6.81 0.19
N THR A 219 -3.27 6.99 1.10
CA THR A 219 -2.07 7.80 0.87
C THR A 219 -1.22 7.23 -0.29
N ALA A 220 -1.05 5.92 -0.36
CA ALA A 220 -0.33 5.27 -1.47
C ALA A 220 -1.02 5.49 -2.83
N LEU A 221 -2.36 5.50 -2.87
CA LEU A 221 -3.15 5.85 -4.05
C LEU A 221 -2.88 7.30 -4.48
N ALA A 222 -2.92 8.26 -3.53
CA ALA A 222 -2.62 9.66 -3.81
C ALA A 222 -1.19 9.86 -4.37
N PHE A 223 -0.18 9.27 -3.73
CA PHE A 223 1.20 9.38 -4.18
C PHE A 223 1.42 8.76 -5.56
N SER A 224 0.73 7.67 -5.86
CA SER A 224 0.82 7.03 -7.17
C SER A 224 0.11 7.84 -8.25
N ALA A 225 -1.00 8.49 -7.92
CA ALA A 225 -1.66 9.43 -8.83
C ALA A 225 -0.75 10.61 -9.18
N VAL A 226 -0.09 11.19 -8.17
CA VAL A 226 0.86 12.30 -8.35
C VAL A 226 2.08 11.87 -9.16
N LEU A 227 2.63 10.69 -8.89
CA LEU A 227 3.81 10.16 -9.58
C LEU A 227 3.50 9.64 -11.00
N GLY A 228 2.23 9.34 -11.29
CA GLY A 228 1.80 8.62 -12.48
C GLY A 228 1.74 9.44 -13.77
N GLY A 229 1.80 10.78 -13.68
CA GLY A 229 1.71 11.66 -14.85
C GLY A 229 2.21 13.09 -14.58
N PRO A 230 2.24 13.95 -15.60
CA PRO A 230 2.64 15.35 -15.47
C PRO A 230 1.52 16.20 -14.83
N ILE A 231 1.16 15.87 -13.59
CA ILE A 231 0.03 16.43 -12.85
C ILE A 231 0.19 17.93 -12.54
N GLY A 232 1.43 18.42 -12.46
CA GLY A 232 1.75 19.80 -12.14
C GLY A 232 1.44 20.20 -10.69
N ILE A 233 1.86 21.40 -10.29
CA ILE A 233 1.76 21.86 -8.90
C ILE A 233 0.30 22.03 -8.41
N LEU A 234 -0.59 22.51 -9.29
CA LEU A 234 -2.01 22.66 -8.97
C LEU A 234 -2.71 21.30 -8.86
N GLY A 235 -2.39 20.36 -9.76
CA GLY A 235 -2.91 19.00 -9.68
C GLY A 235 -2.40 18.26 -8.45
N TYR A 236 -1.14 18.46 -8.07
CA TYR A 236 -0.60 17.95 -6.82
C TYR A 236 -1.42 18.44 -5.64
N GLY A 237 -1.60 19.76 -5.51
CA GLY A 237 -2.41 20.35 -4.44
C GLY A 237 -3.85 19.82 -4.42
N LEU A 238 -4.49 19.73 -5.59
CA LEU A 238 -5.88 19.25 -5.72
C LEU A 238 -6.04 17.79 -5.31
N ILE A 239 -5.15 16.90 -5.75
CA ILE A 239 -5.16 15.48 -5.37
C ILE A 239 -4.91 15.33 -3.87
N MET A 240 -3.93 16.07 -3.33
CA MET A 240 -3.63 16.04 -1.89
C MET A 240 -4.81 16.56 -1.05
N ALA A 241 -5.54 17.59 -1.51
CA ALA A 241 -6.73 18.09 -0.84
C ALA A 241 -7.90 17.08 -0.91
N GLY A 242 -8.23 16.61 -2.11
CA GLY A 242 -9.38 15.72 -2.33
C GLY A 242 -9.17 14.34 -1.70
N VAL A 243 -8.04 13.69 -1.95
CA VAL A 243 -7.75 12.38 -1.35
C VAL A 243 -7.41 12.52 0.13
N GLY A 244 -6.72 13.59 0.53
CA GLY A 244 -6.39 13.85 1.94
C GLY A 244 -7.60 14.02 2.84
N ALA A 245 -8.75 14.47 2.30
CA ALA A 245 -10.00 14.58 3.05
C ALA A 245 -10.48 13.25 3.64
N LEU A 246 -10.19 12.12 2.96
CA LEU A 246 -10.47 10.76 3.43
C LEU A 246 -9.55 10.32 4.57
N VAL A 247 -8.43 11.02 4.80
CA VAL A 247 -7.45 10.70 5.86
C VAL A 247 -7.65 11.62 7.05
N ASN A 248 -7.57 12.94 6.84
CA ASN A 248 -7.66 13.92 7.90
C ASN A 248 -7.96 15.33 7.37
N GLU A 249 -8.80 16.08 8.07
CA GLU A 249 -9.18 17.44 7.65
C GLU A 249 -8.00 18.42 7.60
N THR A 250 -6.98 18.23 8.45
CA THR A 250 -5.78 19.07 8.47
C THR A 250 -5.03 19.01 7.13
N ILE A 251 -5.11 17.88 6.41
CA ILE A 251 -4.50 17.78 5.08
C ILE A 251 -5.17 18.73 4.10
N VAL A 252 -6.50 18.84 4.17
CA VAL A 252 -7.27 19.74 3.31
C VAL A 252 -6.96 21.20 3.63
N ASP A 253 -6.86 21.54 4.92
CA ASP A 253 -6.49 22.88 5.37
C ASP A 253 -5.10 23.28 4.83
N GLU A 254 -4.09 22.39 4.95
CA GLU A 254 -2.73 22.64 4.47
C GLU A 254 -2.61 22.61 2.94
N ALA A 255 -3.35 21.73 2.26
CA ALA A 255 -3.41 21.69 0.81
C ALA A 255 -4.07 22.96 0.23
N ASN A 256 -5.15 23.45 0.86
CA ASN A 256 -5.76 24.72 0.48
C ASN A 256 -4.79 25.89 0.65
N LYS A 257 -4.05 25.95 1.78
CA LYS A 257 -2.99 26.94 1.95
C LYS A 257 -1.98 26.84 0.82
N PHE A 258 -1.49 25.63 0.54
CA PHE A 258 -0.53 25.34 -0.53
C PHE A 258 -0.99 25.80 -1.92
N ILE A 259 -2.24 25.53 -2.31
CA ILE A 259 -2.83 25.98 -3.58
C ILE A 259 -3.00 27.50 -3.59
N GLY A 260 -3.30 28.10 -2.44
CA GLY A 260 -3.51 29.53 -2.27
C GLY A 260 -2.25 30.38 -2.29
N LEU A 261 -1.08 29.75 -2.09
CA LEU A 261 0.25 30.40 -2.10
C LEU A 261 0.54 31.17 -3.38
#